data_AF-A0A931DQD3-F1
#
_entry.id   AF-A0A931DQD3-F1
#
_cell.length_a   1.000
_cell.length_b   1.000
_cell.length_c   1.000
_cell.angle_alpha   90.00
_cell.angle_beta   90.00
_cell.angle_gamma   90.00
#
_symmetry.space_group_name_H-M   'P 1'
#
loop_
_entity.id
_entity.type
_entity.pdbx_description
1 polymer ?
#
loop_
_entity_poly.entity_id
_entity_poly.type
_entity_poly.pdbx_seq_one_letter_code
_entity_poly.pdbx_strand_id
1 'polypeptide(L)'
;MAGYIAKYATKAAECVGTLDRRIRATDDIAQLPVTAHARRLIAECLRLGALPELAELRLADWAHMLGFRGHFSTKSRRYSTTLGALREARILHNQREHEITTGRLPLTDEDQVLVIAHWRYLGQGLTPGEALLTAALNGTPLPPLNPNATEQGSTA
;
A
#
# COMPACT_ATOMS: atom_id res chain seq x y z
N MET A 1 -6.79 1.21 9.63
CA MET A 1 -6.92 1.73 8.24
C MET A 1 -5.63 2.34 7.65
N ALA A 2 -4.51 2.47 8.38
CA ALA A 2 -3.23 2.96 7.83
C ALA A 2 -2.38 1.87 7.13
N GLY A 3 -2.42 0.63 7.60
CA GLY A 3 -1.54 -0.45 7.11
C GLY A 3 -1.73 -0.85 5.65
N TYR A 4 -2.98 -0.85 5.15
CA TYR A 4 -3.25 -1.19 3.75
C TYR A 4 -2.76 -0.08 2.80
N ILE A 5 -2.90 1.19 3.16
CA ILE A 5 -2.41 2.31 2.34
C ILE A 5 -0.87 2.32 2.31
N ALA A 6 -0.23 2.06 3.45
CA ALA A 6 1.23 1.95 3.52
C ALA A 6 1.77 0.85 2.59
N LYS A 7 1.11 -0.32 2.53
CA LYS A 7 1.50 -1.46 1.67
C LYS A 7 1.63 -1.08 0.19
N TYR A 8 0.72 -0.26 -0.33
CA TYR A 8 0.74 0.13 -1.75
C TYR A 8 1.52 1.42 -1.99
N ALA A 9 1.62 2.30 -1.00
CA ALA A 9 2.43 3.51 -1.10
C ALA A 9 3.92 3.17 -1.24
N THR A 10 4.42 2.19 -0.48
CA THR A 10 5.81 1.73 -0.60
C THR A 10 6.05 0.95 -1.88
N LYS A 11 5.09 0.11 -2.30
CA LYS A 11 5.17 -0.61 -3.59
C LYS A 11 5.30 0.34 -4.79
N ALA A 12 4.56 1.44 -4.77
CA ALA A 12 4.65 2.46 -5.82
C ALA A 12 5.94 3.29 -5.71
N ALA A 13 6.45 3.52 -4.50
CA ALA A 13 7.69 4.26 -4.25
C ALA A 13 8.95 3.47 -4.68
N GLU A 14 8.96 2.14 -4.53
CA GLU A 14 10.05 1.26 -5.00
C GLU A 14 10.25 1.33 -6.53
N CYS A 15 9.18 1.58 -7.30
CA CYS A 15 9.23 1.64 -8.77
C CYS A 15 9.64 3.01 -9.34
N VAL A 16 9.87 4.03 -8.52
CA VAL A 16 10.12 5.40 -9.00
C VAL A 16 11.52 5.54 -9.62
N GLY A 17 12.44 4.61 -9.30
CA GLY A 17 13.79 4.60 -9.87
C GLY A 17 14.60 5.85 -9.51
N THR A 18 14.37 6.36 -8.29
CA THR A 18 15.03 7.54 -7.71
C THR A 18 16.25 7.15 -6.89
N LEU A 19 17.03 8.15 -6.48
CA LEU A 19 18.20 7.94 -5.62
C LEU A 19 17.77 7.83 -4.15
N ASP A 20 18.42 6.92 -3.40
CA ASP A 20 18.26 6.80 -1.94
C ASP A 20 18.96 7.93 -1.16
N ARG A 21 19.63 8.85 -1.87
CA ARG A 21 20.37 9.97 -1.29
C ARG A 21 20.07 11.28 -2.00
N ARG A 22 20.29 12.39 -1.29
CA ARG A 22 20.27 13.74 -1.87
C ARG A 22 21.31 13.90 -2.98
N ILE A 23 20.94 14.67 -4.00
CA ILE A 23 21.84 15.11 -5.07
C ILE A 23 22.73 16.22 -4.52
N ARG A 24 24.04 16.07 -4.67
CA ARG A 24 25.05 17.06 -4.28
C ARG A 24 25.44 17.90 -5.50
N ALA A 25 25.98 19.10 -5.25
CA ALA A 25 26.47 19.97 -6.32
C ALA A 25 27.59 19.34 -7.18
N THR A 26 28.30 18.36 -6.65
CA THR A 26 29.36 17.61 -7.34
C THR A 26 28.84 16.42 -8.15
N ASP A 27 27.56 16.04 -8.01
CA ASP A 27 27.01 14.90 -8.75
C ASP A 27 26.76 15.31 -10.20
N ASP A 28 27.25 14.51 -11.15
CA ASP A 28 26.87 14.63 -12.56
C ASP A 28 25.49 13.99 -12.78
N ILE A 29 24.50 14.83 -13.07
CA ILE A 29 23.12 14.41 -13.32
C ILE A 29 23.04 13.43 -14.49
N ALA A 30 23.92 13.51 -15.49
CA ALA A 30 23.91 12.61 -16.65
C ALA A 30 24.31 11.17 -16.27
N GLN A 31 25.13 11.01 -15.22
CA GLN A 31 25.69 9.73 -14.79
C GLN A 31 24.87 9.05 -13.68
N LEU A 32 23.80 9.69 -13.20
CA LEU A 32 22.97 9.08 -12.16
C LEU A 32 22.31 7.79 -12.67
N PRO A 33 22.27 6.71 -11.86
CA PRO A 33 21.64 5.43 -12.19
C PRO A 33 20.11 5.52 -12.06
N VAL A 34 19.49 6.46 -12.78
CA VAL A 34 18.06 6.72 -12.77
C VAL A 34 17.49 6.61 -14.18
N THR A 35 16.19 6.37 -14.28
CA THR A 35 15.52 6.33 -15.59
C THR A 35 15.61 7.67 -16.31
N ALA A 36 15.52 7.68 -17.65
CA ALA A 36 15.53 8.91 -18.43
C ALA A 36 14.40 9.88 -18.02
N HIS A 37 13.24 9.36 -17.65
CA HIS A 37 12.13 10.17 -17.18
C HIS A 37 12.42 10.80 -15.81
N ALA A 38 12.89 10.01 -14.84
CA ALA A 38 13.27 10.53 -13.52
C ALA A 38 14.37 11.59 -13.63
N ARG A 39 15.35 11.40 -14.54
CA ARG A 39 16.40 12.39 -14.82
C ARG A 39 15.83 13.74 -15.29
N ARG A 40 14.83 13.72 -16.18
CA ARG A 40 14.14 14.95 -16.62
C ARG A 40 13.43 15.66 -15.48
N LEU A 41 12.73 14.90 -14.63
CA LEU A 41 12.04 15.45 -13.45
C LEU A 41 13.03 16.06 -12.44
N ILE A 42 14.16 15.39 -12.20
CA ILE A 42 15.25 15.90 -11.36
C ILE A 42 15.78 17.23 -11.91
N ALA A 43 16.11 17.28 -13.21
CA ALA A 43 16.60 18.48 -13.86
C ALA A 43 15.60 19.64 -13.75
N GLU A 44 14.30 19.34 -13.92
CA GLU A 44 13.24 20.33 -13.81
C GLU A 44 13.07 20.84 -12.37
N CYS A 45 13.20 19.97 -11.36
CA CYS A 45 13.19 20.38 -9.95
C CYS A 45 14.34 21.34 -9.64
N LEU A 46 15.53 21.09 -10.18
CA LEU A 46 16.70 21.97 -10.01
C LEU A 46 16.49 23.30 -10.73
N ARG A 47 15.95 23.28 -11.96
CA ARG A 47 15.63 24.48 -12.74
C ARG A 47 14.60 25.36 -12.02
N LEU A 48 13.50 24.78 -11.54
CA LEU A 48 12.46 25.48 -10.80
C LEU A 48 12.92 25.92 -9.42
N GLY A 49 13.81 25.14 -8.78
CA GLY A 49 14.40 25.49 -7.48
C GLY A 49 15.29 26.73 -7.52
N ALA A 50 15.75 27.15 -8.70
CA ALA A 50 16.48 28.41 -8.88
C ALA A 50 15.57 29.64 -8.97
N LEU A 51 14.24 29.46 -9.07
CA LEU A 51 13.28 30.57 -9.15
C LEU A 51 12.97 31.08 -7.72
N PRO A 52 13.19 32.38 -7.43
CA PRO A 52 12.94 32.95 -6.10
C PRO A 52 11.49 32.79 -5.65
N GLU A 53 10.54 32.88 -6.59
CA GLU A 53 9.09 32.72 -6.36
C GLU A 53 8.72 31.33 -5.83
N LEU A 54 9.55 30.31 -6.08
CA LEU A 54 9.31 28.93 -5.69
C LEU A 54 10.24 28.45 -4.57
N ALA A 55 11.03 29.36 -3.96
CA ALA A 55 12.03 29.01 -2.95
C ALA A 55 11.43 28.24 -1.75
N GLU A 56 10.20 28.57 -1.35
CA GLU A 56 9.49 27.90 -0.24
C GLU A 56 9.23 26.40 -0.49
N LEU A 57 9.11 26.00 -1.76
CA LEU A 57 8.85 24.61 -2.14
C LEU A 57 10.10 23.74 -1.94
N ARG A 58 11.29 24.35 -1.93
CA ARG A 58 12.59 23.67 -1.75
C ARG A 58 12.82 22.53 -2.75
N LEU A 59 12.38 22.69 -4.01
CA LEU A 59 12.40 21.63 -5.02
C LEU A 59 13.79 21.03 -5.25
N ALA A 60 14.85 21.86 -5.22
CA ALA A 60 16.22 21.40 -5.37
C ALA A 60 16.66 20.45 -4.23
N ASP A 61 16.31 20.77 -2.97
CA ASP A 61 16.65 19.95 -1.80
C ASP A 61 16.03 18.54 -1.86
N TRP A 62 14.89 18.43 -2.55
CA TRP A 62 14.10 17.22 -2.68
C TRP A 62 14.11 16.65 -4.10
N ALA A 63 15.03 17.08 -4.97
CA ALA A 63 15.11 16.64 -6.36
C ALA A 63 15.32 15.12 -6.47
N HIS A 64 16.11 14.53 -5.55
CA HIS A 64 16.27 13.07 -5.42
C HIS A 64 14.94 12.34 -5.18
N MET A 65 13.95 13.00 -4.57
CA MET A 65 12.58 12.50 -4.36
C MET A 65 11.60 13.12 -5.38
N LEU A 66 12.08 13.55 -6.55
CA LEU A 66 11.28 14.20 -7.60
C LEU A 66 10.49 15.43 -7.12
N GLY A 67 11.03 16.15 -6.13
CA GLY A 67 10.42 17.35 -5.55
C GLY A 67 9.44 17.08 -4.41
N PHE A 68 9.20 15.83 -4.01
CA PHE A 68 8.28 15.48 -2.93
C PHE A 68 8.94 15.54 -1.55
N ARG A 69 8.33 16.29 -0.62
CA ARG A 69 8.80 16.51 0.76
C ARG A 69 8.34 15.48 1.81
N GLY A 70 7.68 14.41 1.40
CA GLY A 70 7.23 13.35 2.32
C GLY A 70 5.83 12.77 2.06
N HIS A 71 5.03 13.43 1.22
CA HIS A 71 3.75 12.87 0.76
C HIS A 71 3.84 12.59 -0.73
N PHE A 72 3.92 11.31 -1.09
CA PHE A 72 3.92 10.83 -2.48
C PHE A 72 2.59 11.12 -3.21
N SER A 73 1.56 11.55 -2.46
CA SER A 73 0.29 12.00 -2.99
C SER A 73 -0.05 13.37 -2.43
N THR A 74 -0.11 14.37 -3.30
CA THR A 74 -0.72 15.66 -3.02
C THR A 74 -2.14 15.63 -3.54
N LYS A 75 -3.13 15.72 -2.64
CA LYS A 75 -4.54 15.81 -3.04
C LYS A 75 -4.85 17.26 -3.37
N SER A 76 -4.95 17.61 -4.66
CA SER A 76 -5.42 18.94 -5.05
C SER A 76 -6.93 19.02 -4.81
N ARG A 77 -7.43 20.13 -4.26
CA ARG A 77 -8.87 20.30 -4.04
C ARG A 77 -9.67 20.34 -5.35
N ARG A 78 -9.06 20.81 -6.45
CA ARG A 78 -9.73 21.04 -7.74
C ARG A 78 -9.65 19.87 -8.71
N TYR A 79 -8.58 19.09 -8.68
CA TYR A 79 -8.34 18.02 -9.67
C TYR A 79 -8.32 16.61 -9.06
N SER A 80 -8.29 16.47 -7.74
CA SER A 80 -8.28 15.15 -7.10
C SER A 80 -9.68 14.75 -6.63
N THR A 81 -10.13 13.57 -7.06
CA THR A 81 -11.36 12.96 -6.54
C THR A 81 -11.21 12.54 -5.08
N THR A 82 -12.32 12.36 -4.38
CA THR A 82 -12.29 11.92 -2.98
C THR A 82 -12.11 10.40 -2.91
N LEU A 83 -11.44 9.90 -1.87
CA LEU A 83 -11.40 8.46 -1.61
C LEU A 83 -12.80 7.89 -1.37
N GLY A 84 -13.77 8.71 -0.93
CA GLY A 84 -15.18 8.35 -0.86
C GLY A 84 -15.76 8.05 -2.24
N ALA A 85 -15.62 9.00 -3.18
CA ALA A 85 -16.10 8.84 -4.55
C ALA A 85 -15.44 7.62 -5.26
N LEU A 86 -14.15 7.37 -5.02
CA LEU A 86 -13.49 6.17 -5.54
C LEU A 86 -13.99 4.86 -4.92
N ARG A 87 -14.34 4.85 -3.62
CA ARG A 87 -14.94 3.69 -2.97
C ARG A 87 -16.34 3.43 -3.49
N GLU A 88 -17.15 4.47 -3.63
CA GLU A 88 -18.51 4.40 -4.16
C GLU A 88 -18.52 3.91 -5.60
N ALA A 89 -17.64 4.45 -6.47
CA ALA A 89 -17.49 3.97 -7.83
C ALA A 89 -17.11 2.48 -7.91
N ARG A 90 -16.26 2.00 -6.98
CA ARG A 90 -15.90 0.57 -6.89
C ARG A 90 -17.05 -0.31 -6.39
N ILE A 91 -17.82 0.16 -5.42
CA ILE A 91 -19.02 -0.54 -4.94
C ILE A 91 -20.01 -0.69 -6.09
N LEU A 92 -20.30 0.39 -6.81
CA LEU A 92 -21.20 0.37 -7.97
C LEU A 92 -20.69 -0.53 -9.10
N HIS A 93 -19.38 -0.49 -9.39
CA HIS A 93 -18.78 -1.39 -10.38
C HIS A 93 -18.90 -2.86 -9.96
N ASN A 94 -18.57 -3.18 -8.71
CA ASN A 94 -18.68 -4.55 -8.19
C ASN A 94 -20.13 -5.02 -8.16
N GLN A 95 -21.10 -4.16 -7.82
CA GLN A 95 -22.52 -4.46 -7.86
C GLN A 95 -22.95 -4.81 -9.29
N ARG A 96 -22.59 -3.99 -10.29
CA ARG A 96 -22.89 -4.29 -11.70
C ARG A 96 -22.24 -5.59 -12.19
N GLU A 97 -20.97 -5.82 -11.86
CA GLU A 97 -20.27 -7.06 -12.26
C GLU A 97 -20.86 -8.29 -11.56
N HIS A 98 -21.27 -8.17 -10.28
CA HIS A 98 -21.93 -9.24 -9.55
C HIS A 98 -23.37 -9.46 -10.00
N GLU A 99 -24.12 -8.43 -10.38
CA GLU A 99 -25.44 -8.55 -11.01
C GLU A 99 -25.35 -9.42 -12.28
N ILE A 100 -24.31 -9.22 -13.09
CA ILE A 100 -24.05 -10.00 -14.31
C ILE A 100 -23.59 -11.43 -13.99
N THR A 101 -22.74 -11.62 -12.98
CA THR A 101 -22.11 -12.94 -12.71
C THR A 101 -22.95 -13.85 -11.81
N THR A 102 -23.81 -13.30 -10.95
CA THR A 102 -24.66 -14.07 -10.02
C THR A 102 -26.06 -14.39 -10.56
N GLY A 103 -26.38 -13.97 -11.79
CA GLY A 103 -27.70 -14.19 -12.39
C GLY A 103 -28.82 -13.40 -11.70
N ARG A 104 -28.48 -12.35 -10.95
CA ARG A 104 -29.45 -11.48 -10.28
C ARG A 104 -30.12 -10.56 -11.30
N LEU A 105 -31.24 -11.01 -11.84
CA LEU A 105 -32.17 -10.17 -12.60
C LEU A 105 -32.94 -9.28 -11.61
N PRO A 106 -33.16 -7.98 -11.92
CA PRO A 106 -33.90 -7.05 -11.08
C PRO A 106 -35.42 -7.26 -11.25
N LEU A 107 -35.88 -8.50 -11.02
CA LEU A 107 -37.26 -8.90 -11.24
C LEU A 107 -38.04 -9.11 -9.93
N THR A 108 -37.36 -9.19 -8.78
CA THR A 108 -38.00 -9.36 -7.47
C THR A 108 -37.32 -8.51 -6.38
N ASP A 109 -38.14 -7.85 -5.54
CA ASP A 109 -37.73 -7.23 -4.27
C ASP A 109 -37.38 -8.36 -3.27
N GLU A 110 -36.18 -8.94 -3.41
CA GLU A 110 -35.68 -9.95 -2.49
C GLU A 110 -34.70 -9.31 -1.49
N ASP A 111 -35.26 -8.76 -0.41
CA ASP A 111 -34.55 -8.22 0.76
C ASP A 111 -33.75 -9.27 1.56
N GLN A 112 -33.68 -10.52 1.09
CA GLN A 112 -33.06 -11.61 1.84
C GLN A 112 -31.61 -11.86 1.38
N VAL A 113 -30.67 -11.28 2.12
CA VAL A 113 -29.24 -11.60 2.00
C VAL A 113 -28.98 -12.96 2.67
N LEU A 114 -28.84 -14.01 1.87
CA LEU A 114 -28.38 -15.31 2.35
C LEU A 114 -26.87 -15.27 2.63
N VAL A 115 -26.48 -15.25 3.90
CA VAL A 115 -25.08 -15.38 4.31
C VAL A 115 -24.68 -16.85 4.30
N ILE A 116 -23.87 -17.25 3.31
CA ILE A 116 -23.51 -18.66 3.07
C ILE A 116 -22.38 -19.14 4.00
N ALA A 117 -21.61 -18.23 4.64
CA ALA A 117 -20.55 -18.61 5.58
C ALA A 117 -20.24 -17.51 6.61
N HIS A 118 -19.97 -17.93 7.84
CA HIS A 118 -19.42 -17.07 8.90
C HIS A 118 -17.94 -17.40 9.13
N TRP A 119 -17.09 -16.38 9.03
CA TRP A 119 -15.67 -16.49 9.34
C TRP A 119 -15.42 -15.92 10.73
N ARG A 120 -14.87 -16.75 11.61
CA ARG A 120 -14.40 -16.37 12.94
C ARG A 120 -12.88 -16.36 12.92
N TYR A 121 -12.28 -15.33 13.50
CA TYR A 121 -10.85 -15.34 13.80
C TYR A 121 -10.56 -16.43 14.85
N LEU A 122 -9.75 -17.42 14.48
CA LEU A 122 -9.37 -18.54 15.36
C LEU A 122 -8.02 -18.33 16.06
N GLY A 123 -7.23 -17.33 15.64
CA GLY A 123 -5.90 -17.04 16.20
C GLY A 123 -4.85 -16.77 15.12
N GLN A 124 -3.60 -16.54 15.57
CA GLN A 124 -2.43 -16.36 14.72
C GLN A 124 -1.24 -17.12 15.32
N GLY A 125 -0.47 -17.80 14.47
CA GLY A 125 0.62 -18.69 14.88
C GLY A 125 0.33 -20.13 14.47
N LEU A 126 1.33 -20.99 14.61
CA LEU A 126 1.15 -22.43 14.41
C LEU A 126 0.44 -22.99 15.65
N THR A 127 -0.62 -23.74 15.45
CA THR A 127 -1.14 -24.62 16.51
C THR A 127 -0.04 -25.59 16.95
N PRO A 128 -0.13 -26.18 18.16
CA PRO A 128 0.85 -27.17 18.60
C PRO A 128 1.03 -28.32 17.58
N GLY A 129 -0.06 -28.75 16.91
CA GLY A 129 -0.02 -29.75 15.84
C GLY A 129 0.71 -29.27 14.58
N GLU A 130 0.46 -28.04 14.13
CA GLU A 130 1.15 -27.47 12.98
C GLU A 130 2.63 -27.19 13.28
N ALA A 131 2.97 -26.82 14.53
CA ALA A 131 4.35 -26.68 14.97
C ALA A 131 5.09 -28.03 14.95
N LEU A 132 4.44 -29.10 15.40
CA LEU A 132 4.97 -30.47 15.31
C LEU A 132 5.21 -30.90 13.85
N LEU A 133 4.22 -30.69 12.98
CA LEU A 133 4.32 -31.02 11.56
C LEU A 133 5.44 -30.20 10.88
N THR A 134 5.51 -28.90 11.17
CA THR A 134 6.53 -28.01 10.60
C THR A 134 7.94 -28.40 11.05
N ALA A 135 8.12 -28.75 12.33
CA ALA A 135 9.40 -29.22 12.85
C ALA A 135 9.83 -30.56 12.22
N ALA A 136 8.88 -31.47 12.02
CA ALA A 136 9.12 -32.76 11.35
C ALA A 136 9.55 -32.58 9.88
N LEU A 137 8.95 -31.61 9.17
CA LEU A 137 9.32 -31.30 7.78
C LEU A 137 10.69 -30.61 7.67
N ASN A 138 11.04 -29.76 8.64
CA ASN A 138 12.23 -28.92 8.58
C ASN A 138 13.44 -29.50 9.33
N GLY A 139 13.32 -30.69 9.94
CA GLY A 139 14.40 -31.32 10.70
C GLY A 139 14.88 -30.53 11.92
N THR A 140 14.05 -29.61 12.43
CA THR A 140 14.38 -28.77 13.58
C THR A 140 13.88 -29.43 14.87
N PRO A 141 14.65 -29.38 15.97
CA PRO A 141 14.24 -29.98 17.24
C PRO A 141 12.98 -29.28 17.75
N LEU A 142 12.03 -30.08 18.25
CA LEU A 142 10.73 -29.62 18.69
C LEU A 142 10.84 -28.61 19.85
N PRO A 143 10.13 -27.46 19.78
CA PRO A 143 9.93 -26.65 20.97
C PRO A 143 9.13 -27.46 22.02
N PRO A 144 9.34 -27.23 23.32
CA PRO A 144 8.64 -27.98 24.37
C PRO A 144 7.13 -27.81 24.22
N LEU A 145 6.42 -28.94 24.11
CA LEU A 145 4.97 -28.98 24.06
C LEU A 145 4.42 -28.60 25.44
N ASN A 146 3.86 -27.39 25.55
CA ASN A 146 3.08 -26.99 26.73
C ASN A 146 1.59 -27.23 26.44
N PRO A 147 0.99 -28.33 26.96
CA PRO A 147 -0.42 -28.65 26.73
C PRO A 147 -1.39 -27.62 27.37
N ASN A 148 -0.88 -26.73 28.23
CA ASN A 148 -1.66 -25.71 28.94
C ASN A 148 -1.60 -24.30 28.32
N ALA A 149 -1.02 -24.14 27.13
CA ALA A 149 -0.83 -22.80 26.53
C ALA A 149 -2.10 -22.19 25.92
N THR A 150 -3.17 -22.97 25.75
CA THR A 150 -4.48 -22.50 25.27
C THR A 150 -5.46 -22.47 26.42
N GLU A 151 -5.42 -21.42 27.24
CA GLU A 151 -6.55 -20.89 28.01
C GLU A 151 -6.05 -19.76 28.94
N GLN A 152 -5.64 -18.63 28.37
CA GLN A 152 -5.73 -17.36 29.09
C GLN A 152 -6.45 -16.36 28.20
N GLY A 153 -7.72 -16.15 28.54
CA GLY A 153 -8.63 -15.27 27.84
C GLY A 153 -8.19 -13.82 27.88
N SER A 154 -8.59 -13.08 26.85
CA SER A 154 -8.73 -11.64 26.93
C SER A 154 -10.20 -11.31 26.66
N THR A 155 -10.99 -11.34 27.73
CA THR A 155 -12.23 -10.59 27.81
C THR A 155 -11.88 -9.11 27.95
N ALA A 156 -12.13 -8.32 26.92
CA ALA A 156 -12.53 -6.91 26.95
C ALA A 156 -12.89 -6.44 25.53
#